data_AF-A0A9X4MA35-F1
#
_entry.id   AF-A0A9X4MA35-F1
#
_cell.length_a   1.000
_cell.length_b   1.000
_cell.length_c   1.000
_cell.angle_alpha   90.00
_cell.angle_beta   90.00
_cell.angle_gamma   90.00
#
_symmetry.space_group_name_H-M   'P 1'
#
loop_
_entity.id
_entity.type
_entity.pdbx_description
1 polymer ?
#
loop_
_entity_poly.entity_id
_entity_poly.type
_entity_poly.pdbx_seq_one_letter_code
_entity_poly.pdbx_strand_id
1 'polypeptide(L)'
;MLYLSVTRLKLKSFRYLLSFLFYTDQILREIRASEGYLQGKLMATHNLSMWTMTLWTSEESARNFYLSGSHQLAMEKISEWTSEAVHINHPTNWDQLPPWTDVTQLLANQGHFVPLTNPSENHLKRFITQPSLKFILKI
;
A
#
# COMPACT_ATOMS: atom_id res chain seq x y z
N MET A 1 11.13 -9.91 -14.97
CA MET A 1 11.06 -10.48 -13.61
C MET A 1 9.80 -9.94 -12.97
N LEU A 2 9.07 -10.75 -12.19
CA LEU A 2 7.86 -10.28 -11.52
C LEU A 2 8.20 -9.17 -10.53
N TYR A 3 7.22 -8.34 -10.22
CA TYR A 3 7.41 -7.17 -9.38
C TYR A 3 6.35 -7.09 -8.31
N LEU A 4 6.79 -7.07 -7.06
CA LEU A 4 5.92 -6.97 -5.89
C LEU A 4 5.92 -5.54 -5.39
N SER A 5 4.74 -4.96 -5.20
CA SER A 5 4.58 -3.73 -4.44
C SER A 5 3.75 -3.99 -3.20
N VAL A 6 4.23 -3.48 -2.08
CA VAL A 6 3.54 -3.55 -0.80
C VAL A 6 3.50 -2.15 -0.21
N THR A 7 2.32 -1.70 0.19
CA THR A 7 2.12 -0.40 0.83
C THR A 7 1.29 -0.59 2.09
N ARG A 8 1.72 0.09 3.16
CA ARG A 8 0.99 0.20 4.41
C ARG A 8 0.80 1.67 4.74
N LEU A 9 -0.46 2.06 4.90
CA LEU A 9 -0.86 3.40 5.32
C LEU A 9 -1.65 3.30 6.62
N LYS A 10 -1.55 4.29 7.50
CA LYS A 10 -2.44 4.46 8.65
C LYS A 10 -3.01 5.85 8.65
N LEU A 11 -4.33 5.95 8.57
CA LEU A 11 -5.01 7.26 8.63
C LEU A 11 -4.86 7.86 10.03
N LYS A 12 -4.66 9.18 10.09
CA LYS A 12 -4.55 9.89 11.37
C LYS A 12 -5.91 10.10 12.05
N SER A 13 -7.02 10.01 11.31
CA SER A 13 -8.37 10.23 11.82
C SER A 13 -9.44 9.67 10.88
N PHE A 14 -10.59 9.27 11.44
CA PHE A 14 -11.77 8.82 10.69
C PHE A 14 -12.32 9.88 9.72
N ARG A 15 -12.06 11.18 9.94
CA ARG A 15 -12.51 12.23 9.01
C ARG A 15 -11.95 12.08 7.59
N TYR A 16 -10.81 11.41 7.46
CA TYR A 16 -10.18 11.14 6.17
C TYR A 16 -10.67 9.86 5.51
N LEU A 17 -11.45 9.04 6.22
CA LEU A 17 -11.83 7.71 5.76
C LEU A 17 -12.68 7.76 4.50
N LEU A 18 -13.67 8.65 4.44
CA LEU A 18 -14.55 8.75 3.27
C LEU A 18 -13.78 9.14 2.01
N SER A 19 -12.95 10.20 2.09
CA SER A 19 -12.09 10.60 0.98
C SER A 19 -11.11 9.48 0.61
N PHE A 20 -10.47 8.86 1.58
CA PHE A 20 -9.54 7.76 1.34
C PHE A 20 -10.21 6.58 0.61
N LEU A 21 -11.42 6.18 1.02
CA LEU A 21 -12.16 5.09 0.39
C LEU A 21 -12.57 5.45 -1.04
N PHE A 22 -12.98 6.70 -1.30
CA PHE A 22 -13.32 7.17 -2.65
C PHE A 22 -12.12 7.08 -3.61
N TYR A 23 -10.92 7.47 -3.17
CA TYR A 23 -9.71 7.31 -3.97
C TYR A 23 -9.30 5.85 -4.10
N THR A 24 -9.41 5.06 -3.02
CA THR A 24 -9.11 3.62 -3.05
C THR A 24 -9.97 2.92 -4.09
N ASP A 25 -11.26 3.18 -4.13
CA ASP A 25 -12.19 2.59 -5.09
C ASP A 25 -11.83 2.92 -6.56
N GLN A 26 -11.41 4.16 -6.85
CA GLN A 26 -10.91 4.54 -8.18
C GLN A 26 -9.60 3.85 -8.52
N ILE A 27 -8.63 3.88 -7.61
CA ILE A 27 -7.33 3.19 -7.74
C ILE A 27 -7.55 1.69 -8.00
N LEU A 28 -8.54 1.07 -7.35
CA LEU A 28 -8.90 -0.33 -7.55
C LEU A 28 -9.54 -0.63 -8.91
N ARG A 29 -10.23 0.34 -9.53
CA ARG A 29 -10.69 0.17 -10.91
C ARG A 29 -9.52 0.30 -11.88
N GLU A 30 -8.67 1.31 -11.70
CA GLU A 30 -7.51 1.56 -12.55
C GLU A 30 -6.52 0.39 -12.51
N ILE A 31 -6.23 -0.15 -11.32
CA ILE A 31 -5.27 -1.26 -11.18
C ILE A 31 -5.74 -2.52 -11.89
N ARG A 32 -7.04 -2.85 -11.79
CA ARG A 32 -7.62 -4.03 -12.45
C ARG A 32 -7.64 -3.91 -13.97
N ALA A 33 -7.67 -2.68 -14.48
CA ALA A 33 -7.59 -2.40 -15.90
C ALA A 33 -6.13 -2.18 -16.38
N SER A 34 -5.15 -2.18 -15.48
CA SER A 34 -3.76 -1.89 -15.82
C SER A 34 -3.09 -3.07 -16.49
N GLU A 35 -2.36 -2.80 -17.58
CA GLU A 35 -1.55 -3.81 -18.26
C GLU A 35 -0.47 -4.35 -17.32
N GLY A 36 -0.30 -5.68 -17.32
CA GLY A 36 0.71 -6.35 -16.50
C GLY A 36 0.35 -6.53 -15.03
N TYR A 37 -0.85 -6.11 -14.58
CA TYR A 37 -1.38 -6.48 -13.27
C TYR A 37 -1.70 -7.98 -13.23
N LEU A 38 -1.24 -8.69 -12.19
CA LEU A 38 -1.48 -10.12 -12.03
C LEU A 38 -2.48 -10.44 -10.92
N GLN A 39 -2.28 -9.85 -9.74
CA GLN A 39 -3.08 -10.12 -8.56
C GLN A 39 -2.81 -9.07 -7.48
N GLY A 40 -3.78 -8.90 -6.59
CA GLY A 40 -3.62 -8.02 -5.47
C GLY A 40 -4.53 -8.39 -4.30
N LYS A 41 -4.16 -7.88 -3.14
CA LYS A 41 -4.95 -8.01 -1.93
C LYS A 41 -4.87 -6.75 -1.09
N LEU A 42 -6.01 -6.32 -0.58
CA LEU A 42 -6.11 -5.32 0.46
C LEU A 42 -6.51 -5.92 1.79
N MET A 43 -6.04 -5.28 2.85
CA MET A 43 -6.46 -5.58 4.20
C MET A 43 -6.63 -4.29 4.99
N ALA A 44 -7.81 -4.13 5.59
CA ALA A 44 -8.09 -3.08 6.55
C ALA A 44 -8.01 -3.65 7.96
N THR A 45 -7.39 -2.91 8.87
CA THR A 45 -7.24 -3.27 10.28
C THR A 45 -8.01 -2.28 11.18
N HIS A 46 -8.23 -2.64 12.45
CA HIS A 46 -9.08 -1.86 13.35
C HIS A 46 -8.54 -0.46 13.67
N ASN A 47 -7.24 -0.22 13.52
CA ASN A 47 -6.57 1.03 13.87
C ASN A 47 -6.40 1.99 12.67
N LEU A 48 -7.29 1.88 11.68
CA LEU A 48 -7.23 2.61 10.41
C LEU A 48 -5.95 2.35 9.59
N SER A 49 -5.27 1.22 9.82
CA SER A 49 -4.18 0.79 8.93
C SER A 49 -4.74 0.00 7.75
N MET A 50 -4.36 0.44 6.57
CA MET A 50 -4.67 -0.13 5.27
C MET A 50 -3.40 -0.72 4.68
N TRP A 51 -3.49 -1.97 4.29
CA TRP A 51 -2.42 -2.71 3.64
C TRP A 51 -2.85 -3.03 2.24
N THR A 52 -1.95 -2.82 1.29
CA THR A 52 -2.15 -3.14 -0.12
C THR A 52 -0.93 -3.91 -0.58
N MET A 53 -1.16 -4.99 -1.30
CA MET A 53 -0.08 -5.69 -1.99
C MET A 53 -0.54 -6.06 -3.39
N THR A 54 0.32 -5.84 -4.36
CA THR A 54 0.06 -6.03 -5.78
C THR A 54 1.26 -6.71 -6.44
N LEU A 55 0.97 -7.67 -7.31
CA LEU A 55 1.98 -8.38 -8.09
C LEU A 55 1.80 -8.03 -9.57
N TRP A 56 2.92 -7.79 -10.23
CA TRP A 56 2.99 -7.32 -11.61
C TRP A 56 3.94 -8.16 -12.44
N THR A 57 3.73 -8.19 -13.75
CA THR A 57 4.62 -8.85 -14.71
C THR A 57 6.00 -8.20 -14.77
N SER A 58 6.09 -6.90 -14.51
CA SER A 58 7.31 -6.11 -14.55
C SER A 58 7.23 -4.85 -13.68
N GLU A 59 8.39 -4.28 -13.35
CA GLU A 59 8.50 -2.97 -12.72
C GLU A 59 7.90 -1.85 -13.59
N GLU A 60 8.09 -1.91 -14.91
CA GLU A 60 7.59 -0.91 -15.84
C GLU A 60 6.05 -0.86 -15.83
N SER A 61 5.40 -2.02 -15.87
CA SER A 61 3.95 -2.15 -15.77
C SER A 61 3.41 -1.53 -14.47
N ALA A 62 4.05 -1.85 -13.34
CA ALA A 62 3.70 -1.27 -12.05
C ALA A 62 3.90 0.26 -12.02
N ARG A 63 5.02 0.73 -12.58
CA ARG A 63 5.37 2.16 -12.62
C ARG A 63 4.42 2.98 -13.48
N ASN A 64 4.00 2.45 -14.63
CA ASN A 64 3.04 3.10 -15.52
C ASN A 64 1.69 3.33 -14.81
N PHE A 65 1.27 2.38 -13.97
CA PHE A 65 0.13 2.57 -13.09
C PHE A 65 0.40 3.63 -12.01
N TYR A 66 1.51 3.56 -11.27
CA TYR A 66 1.76 4.47 -10.14
C TYR A 66 1.90 5.94 -10.54
N LEU A 67 2.43 6.21 -11.73
CA LEU A 67 2.68 7.55 -12.26
C LEU A 67 1.48 8.17 -12.95
N SER A 68 0.32 7.50 -12.98
CA SER A 68 -0.87 8.00 -13.66
C SER A 68 -2.12 7.91 -12.80
N GLY A 69 -3.16 8.62 -13.24
CA GLY A 69 -4.53 8.48 -12.72
C GLY A 69 -4.71 8.84 -11.24
N SER A 70 -5.64 8.13 -10.62
CA SER A 70 -6.09 8.38 -9.24
C SER A 70 -5.03 8.05 -8.21
N HIS A 71 -4.07 7.17 -8.54
CA HIS A 71 -2.96 6.83 -7.64
C HIS A 71 -2.08 8.06 -7.37
N GLN A 72 -1.66 8.76 -8.42
CA GLN A 72 -0.84 9.98 -8.28
C GLN A 72 -1.54 11.05 -7.45
N LEU A 73 -2.83 11.31 -7.74
CA LEU A 73 -3.64 12.27 -7.00
C LEU A 73 -3.81 11.89 -5.51
N ALA A 74 -3.85 10.60 -5.18
CA ALA A 74 -3.87 10.14 -3.80
C ALA A 74 -2.53 10.36 -3.09
N MET A 75 -1.40 10.16 -3.79
CA MET A 75 -0.05 10.38 -3.21
C MET A 75 0.15 11.80 -2.72
N GLU A 76 -0.38 12.80 -3.44
CA GLU A 76 -0.34 14.21 -3.04
C GLU A 76 -1.01 14.47 -1.68
N LYS A 77 -1.97 13.62 -1.30
CA LYS A 77 -2.78 13.77 -0.07
C LYS A 77 -2.30 12.89 1.07
N ILE A 78 -1.41 11.92 0.82
CA ILE A 78 -0.96 10.95 1.84
C ILE A 78 -0.38 11.64 3.07
N SER A 79 0.49 12.64 2.87
CA SER A 79 1.14 13.34 3.98
C SER A 79 0.13 14.07 4.86
N GLU A 80 -0.99 14.50 4.29
CA GLU A 80 -2.09 15.08 5.04
C GLU A 80 -2.94 14.01 5.72
N TRP A 81 -3.27 12.90 5.07
CA TRP A 81 -4.24 11.94 5.57
C TRP A 81 -3.67 10.95 6.60
N THR A 82 -2.39 10.67 6.52
CA THR A 82 -1.77 9.54 7.22
C THR A 82 -0.84 9.98 8.34
N SER A 83 -0.70 9.12 9.35
CA SER A 83 0.32 9.22 10.39
C SER A 83 1.39 8.13 10.27
N GLU A 84 1.17 7.13 9.41
CA GLU A 84 2.16 6.12 9.04
C GLU A 84 2.01 5.82 7.55
N ALA A 85 3.11 5.78 6.81
CA ALA A 85 3.11 5.48 5.38
C ALA A 85 4.44 4.86 4.96
N VAL A 86 4.42 3.57 4.66
CA VAL A 86 5.62 2.83 4.25
C VAL A 86 5.28 1.97 3.06
N HIS A 87 6.19 1.93 2.08
CA HIS A 87 6.04 1.05 0.94
C HIS A 87 7.36 0.37 0.61
N ILE A 88 7.28 -0.74 -0.10
CA ILE A 88 8.42 -1.35 -0.75
C ILE A 88 7.99 -1.86 -2.11
N ASN A 89 8.84 -1.63 -3.09
CA ASN A 89 8.72 -2.22 -4.41
C ASN A 89 9.95 -3.08 -4.65
N HIS A 90 9.76 -4.33 -5.06
CA HIS A 90 10.85 -5.31 -5.10
C HIS A 90 10.66 -6.31 -6.25
N PRO A 91 11.68 -6.50 -7.12
CA PRO A 91 11.69 -7.61 -8.07
C PRO A 91 11.60 -8.94 -7.35
N THR A 92 10.67 -9.81 -7.73
CA THR A 92 10.35 -11.01 -6.95
C THR A 92 10.36 -12.30 -7.78
N ASN A 93 10.63 -13.41 -7.09
CA ASN A 93 10.43 -14.77 -7.60
C ASN A 93 9.10 -15.37 -7.13
N TRP A 94 8.33 -14.64 -6.33
CA TRP A 94 6.98 -15.02 -5.93
C TRP A 94 6.06 -15.05 -7.15
N ASP A 95 5.54 -16.23 -7.48
CA ASP A 95 4.48 -16.45 -8.47
C ASP A 95 3.09 -16.11 -7.91
N GLN A 96 2.95 -16.11 -6.57
CA GLN A 96 1.75 -15.76 -5.83
C GLN A 96 1.98 -14.67 -4.78
N LEU A 97 0.93 -13.99 -4.34
CA LEU A 97 1.06 -13.00 -3.27
C LEU A 97 1.56 -13.65 -1.97
N PRO A 98 2.73 -13.27 -1.43
CA PRO A 98 3.28 -13.86 -0.21
C PRO A 98 2.38 -13.62 1.01
N PRO A 99 2.54 -14.39 2.09
CA PRO A 99 1.86 -14.14 3.38
C PRO A 99 2.06 -12.71 3.90
N TRP A 100 1.09 -12.19 4.65
CA TRP A 100 1.18 -10.85 5.24
C TRP A 100 2.34 -10.71 6.24
N THR A 101 2.71 -11.80 6.91
CA THR A 101 3.85 -11.87 7.84
C THR A 101 5.16 -11.55 7.13
N ASP A 102 5.36 -12.14 5.95
CA ASP A 102 6.61 -12.06 5.20
C ASP A 102 6.78 -10.65 4.64
N VAL A 103 5.71 -10.05 4.11
CA VAL A 103 5.76 -8.67 3.64
C VAL A 103 5.85 -7.64 4.76
N THR A 104 5.34 -7.96 5.95
CA THR A 104 5.53 -7.09 7.12
C THR A 104 7.00 -7.06 7.52
N GLN A 105 7.68 -8.22 7.53
CA GLN A 105 9.13 -8.27 7.77
C GLN A 105 9.91 -7.55 6.66
N LEU A 106 9.51 -7.74 5.40
CA LEU A 106 10.13 -7.06 4.27
C LEU A 106 10.02 -5.52 4.39
N LEU A 107 8.83 -5.00 4.71
CA LEU A 107 8.62 -3.57 4.95
C LEU A 107 9.42 -3.07 6.16
N ALA A 108 9.53 -3.86 7.23
CA ALA A 108 10.26 -3.45 8.43
C ALA A 108 11.76 -3.31 8.16
N ASN A 109 12.32 -4.22 7.35
CA ASN A 109 13.76 -4.26 7.07
C ASN A 109 14.17 -3.33 5.93
N GLN A 110 13.34 -3.21 4.88
CA GLN A 110 13.72 -2.57 3.62
C GLN A 110 12.70 -1.52 3.14
N GLY A 111 11.64 -1.26 3.91
CA GLY A 111 10.60 -0.31 3.52
C GLY A 111 11.10 1.13 3.43
N HIS A 112 10.58 1.82 2.43
CA HIS A 112 10.70 3.26 2.25
C HIS A 112 9.59 3.97 3.03
N PHE A 113 9.97 4.62 4.12
CA PHE A 113 9.07 5.41 4.95
C PHE A 113 8.89 6.79 4.31
N VAL A 114 7.65 7.12 3.95
CA VAL A 114 7.30 8.40 3.32
C VAL A 114 7.47 9.52 4.35
N PRO A 115 8.07 10.67 4.00
CA PRO A 115 8.07 11.85 4.86
C PRO A 115 6.63 12.35 5.10
N LEU A 116 6.22 12.45 6.36
CA LEU A 116 4.87 12.87 6.75
C LEU A 116 4.92 14.17 7.56
N THR A 117 3.88 14.99 7.45
CA THR A 117 3.73 16.21 8.25
C THR A 117 3.47 15.93 9.73
N ASN A 118 2.75 14.85 10.04
CA ASN A 118 2.43 14.46 11.42
C ASN A 118 2.61 12.95 11.64
N PRO A 119 3.86 12.45 11.62
CA PRO A 119 4.15 11.03 11.77
C PRO A 119 3.87 10.56 13.20
N SER A 120 3.41 9.32 13.34
CA SER A 120 3.32 8.65 14.64
C SER A 120 4.72 8.27 15.16
N GLU A 121 4.82 7.96 16.46
CA GLU A 121 6.07 7.44 17.03
C GLU A 121 6.55 6.15 16.33
N ASN A 122 5.63 5.26 15.94
CA ASN A 122 5.98 4.04 15.23
C ASN A 122 6.64 4.35 13.89
N HIS A 123 6.11 5.34 13.14
CA HIS A 123 6.69 5.77 11.87
C HIS A 123 8.09 6.37 12.07
N LEU A 124 8.27 7.22 13.09
CA LEU A 124 9.55 7.82 13.43
C LEU A 124 10.59 6.76 13.85
N LYS A 125 10.18 5.76 14.62
CA LYS A 125 11.00 4.63 15.06
C LYS A 125 11.18 3.55 13.99
N ARG A 126 10.57 3.73 12.81
CA ARG A 126 10.53 2.74 11.70
C ARG A 126 10.00 1.37 12.16
N PHE A 127 9.11 1.37 13.13
CA PHE A 127 8.47 0.19 13.68
C PHE A 127 7.15 -0.09 12.97
N ILE A 128 6.96 -1.32 12.51
CA ILE A 128 5.74 -1.74 11.82
C ILE A 128 4.97 -2.72 12.71
N THR A 129 3.73 -2.36 13.05
CA THR A 129 2.83 -3.27 13.76
C THR A 129 2.35 -4.36 12.82
N GLN A 130 2.41 -5.61 13.27
CA GLN A 130 1.83 -6.74 12.55
C GLN A 130 0.32 -6.50 12.29
N PRO A 131 -0.18 -6.87 11.12
CA PRO A 131 -1.59 -6.68 10.82
C PRO A 131 -2.45 -7.59 11.69
N SER A 132 -3.43 -7.00 12.37
CA SER A 132 -4.52 -7.75 13.01
C SER A 132 -5.71 -7.78 12.04
N LEU A 133 -6.08 -8.98 11.59
CA LEU A 133 -7.12 -9.15 10.59
C LEU A 133 -8.46 -8.55 11.05
N LYS A 134 -9.10 -7.79 10.14
CA LYS A 134 -10.51 -7.40 10.28
C LYS A 134 -11.28 -7.59 8.98
N PHE A 135 -10.68 -7.20 7.85
CA PHE A 135 -11.29 -7.36 6.53
C PHE A 135 -10.21 -7.55 5.46
N ILE A 136 -10.40 -8.51 4.55
CA ILE A 136 -9.53 -8.77 3.42
C ILE A 136 -10.34 -8.74 2.13
N LEU A 137 -9.84 -8.05 1.13
CA LEU A 137 -10.39 -8.00 -0.22
C LEU A 137 -9.33 -8.48 -1.21
N LYS A 138 -9.65 -9.52 -1.99
CA LYS A 138 -8.88 -9.86 -3.20
C LYS A 138 -9.34 -8.93 -4.31
N ILE A 139 -8.38 -8.34 -5.03
CA ILE A 139 -8.64 -7.35 -6.07
C ILE A 139 -8.11 -7.79 -7.42
#